data_AF-A0A162QQK1-F1
#
_entry.id   AF-A0A162QQK1-F1
#
_cell.length_a   1.000
_cell.length_b   1.000
_cell.length_c   1.000
_cell.angle_alpha   90.00
_cell.angle_beta   90.00
_cell.angle_gamma   90.00
#
_symmetry.space_group_name_H-M   'P 1'
#
loop_
_entity.id
_entity.type
_entity.pdbx_description
1 polymer ?
#
loop_
_entity_poly.entity_id
_entity_poly.type
_entity_poly.pdbx_seq_one_letter_code
_entity_poly.pdbx_strand_id
1 'polypeptide(L)'
;MKRLNVRYGSWLPSKEADEASLPFSTLDPLMGDHYNLYYEPEMLFELGSAFRIFATEAVTFSIQQALAHTIMGALLAGLAFPLALTKLGYIVDNPWANALDRSRLAGLILADTLMNRNLGARPITLVGYSLGARVIFFCLLELARVKAFGLVENVALFGTPVSGTKAEWKECTTIVSGRFVNGYATNDWLLGFLFRTSTAGLGNIAGLRPLSHIEGNRVQNLDCTDLVTGHLSYRSSMPKLLKRAGFVVTSEELPVKEKDNKASLEEVRLQLAQNNRQCCS
;
A
#
# COMPACT_ATOMS: atom_id res chain seq x y z
N MET A 1 17.32 -5.30 24.56
CA MET A 1 17.43 -6.33 23.51
C MET A 1 17.10 -5.66 22.19
N LYS A 2 17.98 -5.71 21.17
CA LYS A 2 17.72 -5.04 19.87
C LYS A 2 16.64 -5.80 19.10
N ARG A 3 15.59 -5.10 18.66
CA ARG A 3 14.48 -5.65 17.85
C ARG A 3 14.82 -5.61 16.36
N LEU A 4 14.14 -6.44 15.57
CA LEU A 4 14.25 -6.44 14.13
C LEU A 4 12.95 -5.92 13.50
N ASN A 5 13.00 -4.82 12.76
CA ASN A 5 11.84 -4.32 12.02
C ASN A 5 12.01 -4.64 10.54
N VAL A 6 11.20 -5.55 10.01
CA VAL A 6 11.18 -5.86 8.57
C VAL A 6 10.00 -5.16 7.93
N ARG A 7 10.31 -4.36 6.91
CA ARG A 7 9.42 -3.39 6.30
C ARG A 7 9.16 -3.76 4.86
N TYR A 8 7.90 -3.76 4.47
CA TYR A 8 7.49 -4.20 3.14
C TYR A 8 6.93 -3.03 2.37
N GLY A 9 7.70 -2.60 1.37
CA GLY A 9 7.25 -1.65 0.36
C GLY A 9 6.10 -2.22 -0.47
N SER A 10 5.27 -1.33 -0.98
CA SER A 10 4.24 -1.66 -1.98
C SER A 10 4.71 -1.17 -3.36
N TRP A 11 3.78 -0.79 -4.23
CA TRP A 11 4.05 -0.12 -5.52
C TRP A 11 5.15 0.95 -5.42
N LEU A 12 5.98 1.04 -6.46
CA LEU A 12 7.13 1.93 -6.46
C LEU A 12 6.96 3.05 -7.50
N PRO A 13 7.34 4.30 -7.18
CA PRO A 13 7.36 5.38 -8.15
C PRO A 13 8.52 5.23 -9.17
N SER A 14 9.60 4.55 -8.78
CA SER A 14 10.74 4.22 -9.64
C SER A 14 11.34 2.86 -9.25
N LYS A 15 12.24 2.31 -10.06
CA LYS A 15 12.95 1.05 -9.77
C LYS A 15 14.17 1.26 -8.84
N GLU A 16 14.31 2.42 -8.19
CA GLU A 16 15.42 2.65 -7.25
C GLU A 16 15.10 1.96 -5.90
N ALA A 17 16.06 1.23 -5.33
CA ALA A 17 15.87 0.51 -4.06
C ALA A 17 15.49 1.44 -2.88
N ASP A 18 15.98 2.67 -2.91
CA ASP A 18 15.67 3.69 -1.89
C ASP A 18 14.19 4.10 -1.90
N GLU A 19 13.45 3.86 -2.98
CA GLU A 19 12.01 4.14 -3.01
C GLU A 19 11.21 3.21 -2.10
N ALA A 20 11.70 1.99 -1.90
CA ALA A 20 11.07 1.00 -1.02
C ALA A 20 11.31 1.33 0.46
N SER A 21 12.43 1.99 0.77
CA SER A 21 12.81 2.37 2.13
C SER A 21 12.17 3.68 2.60
N LEU A 22 11.96 4.63 1.67
CA LEU A 22 11.51 5.98 1.97
C LEU A 22 10.27 6.06 2.88
N PRO A 23 9.18 5.28 2.67
CA PRO A 23 7.96 5.38 3.49
C PRO A 23 8.20 5.13 4.97
N PHE A 24 9.26 4.39 5.30
CA PHE A 24 9.61 4.03 6.66
C PHE A 24 10.92 4.69 7.14
N SER A 25 11.43 5.67 6.40
CA SER A 25 12.68 6.37 6.70
C SER A 25 12.62 7.16 8.01
N THR A 26 11.42 7.54 8.45
CA THR A 26 11.21 8.28 9.70
C THR A 26 11.08 7.38 10.92
N LEU A 27 11.12 6.04 10.77
CA LEU A 27 11.07 5.13 11.91
C LEU A 27 12.34 5.30 12.76
N ASP A 28 12.17 5.57 14.05
CA ASP A 28 13.29 5.88 14.94
C ASP A 28 14.21 4.66 15.11
N PRO A 29 15.56 4.81 14.95
CA PRO A 29 16.51 3.72 15.16
C PRO A 29 16.42 3.04 16.54
N LEU A 30 15.86 3.70 17.55
CA LEU A 30 15.54 3.12 18.86
C LEU A 30 14.58 1.92 18.73
N MET A 31 13.76 1.88 17.69
CA MET A 31 12.83 0.78 17.42
C MET A 31 13.54 -0.52 17.02
N GLY A 32 14.83 -0.47 16.66
CA GLY A 32 15.64 -1.64 16.35
C GLY A 32 16.41 -1.53 15.04
N ASP A 33 16.93 -2.66 14.57
CA ASP A 33 17.57 -2.73 13.26
C ASP A 33 16.50 -2.85 12.18
N HIS A 34 16.56 -1.99 11.16
CA HIS A 34 15.50 -1.86 10.18
C HIS A 34 15.90 -2.43 8.82
N TYR A 35 15.14 -3.41 8.33
CA TYR A 35 15.35 -4.05 7.03
C TYR A 35 14.16 -3.71 6.13
N ASN A 36 14.43 -3.41 4.87
CA ASN A 36 13.39 -3.22 3.86
C ASN A 36 13.45 -4.39 2.89
N LEU A 37 12.30 -5.02 2.62
CA LEU A 37 12.23 -5.96 1.51
C LEU A 37 12.11 -5.17 0.21
N TYR A 38 13.09 -5.39 -0.68
CA TYR A 38 13.06 -4.95 -2.06
C TYR A 38 12.86 -6.19 -2.93
N TYR A 39 11.63 -6.40 -3.40
CA TYR A 39 11.24 -7.59 -4.18
C TYR A 39 10.48 -7.18 -5.44
N GLU A 40 10.64 -7.94 -6.52
CA GLU A 40 9.90 -7.76 -7.79
C GLU A 40 9.77 -6.27 -8.23
N PRO A 41 10.88 -5.50 -8.31
CA PRO A 41 10.80 -4.06 -8.49
C PRO A 41 10.23 -3.63 -9.84
N GLU A 42 10.44 -4.42 -10.89
CA GLU A 42 9.82 -4.20 -12.19
C GLU A 42 8.30 -4.26 -12.08
N MET A 43 7.78 -5.32 -11.46
CA MET A 43 6.33 -5.50 -11.27
C MET A 43 5.74 -4.43 -10.36
N LEU A 44 6.40 -4.08 -9.24
CA LEU A 44 5.91 -3.05 -8.33
C LEU A 44 5.92 -1.65 -8.98
N PHE A 45 6.88 -1.38 -9.87
CA PHE A 45 6.92 -0.15 -10.66
C PHE A 45 5.82 -0.12 -11.75
N GLU A 46 5.60 -1.23 -12.45
CA GLU A 46 4.55 -1.36 -13.46
C GLU A 46 3.16 -1.18 -12.85
N LEU A 47 2.90 -1.86 -11.73
CA LEU A 47 1.68 -1.69 -10.96
C LEU A 47 1.48 -0.24 -10.53
N GLY A 48 2.55 0.37 -10.04
CA GLY A 48 2.51 1.75 -9.61
C GLY A 48 2.18 2.74 -10.72
N SER A 49 2.72 2.48 -11.91
CA SER A 49 2.42 3.23 -13.13
C SER A 49 0.97 3.05 -13.55
N ALA A 50 0.46 1.82 -13.49
CA ALA A 50 -0.93 1.51 -13.79
C ALA A 50 -1.89 2.24 -12.83
N PHE A 51 -1.58 2.28 -11.54
CA PHE A 51 -2.39 3.01 -10.56
C PHE A 51 -2.43 4.53 -10.81
N ARG A 52 -1.31 5.15 -11.20
CA ARG A 52 -1.28 6.60 -11.50
C ARG A 52 -2.09 6.94 -12.74
N ILE A 53 -1.97 6.13 -13.79
CA ILE A 53 -2.76 6.27 -15.02
C ILE A 53 -4.24 6.17 -14.66
N PHE A 54 -4.63 5.14 -13.92
CA PHE A 54 -6.02 4.94 -13.52
C PHE A 54 -6.57 6.09 -12.67
N ALA A 55 -5.80 6.58 -11.69
CA ALA A 55 -6.21 7.71 -10.87
C ALA A 55 -6.43 8.99 -11.72
N THR A 56 -5.56 9.22 -12.71
CA THR A 56 -5.64 10.39 -13.60
C THR A 56 -6.83 10.27 -14.56
N GLU A 57 -7.09 9.08 -15.09
CA GLU A 57 -8.24 8.80 -15.94
C GLU A 57 -9.56 8.95 -15.18
N ALA A 58 -9.66 8.47 -13.94
CA ALA A 58 -10.85 8.63 -13.11
C ALA A 58 -11.18 10.11 -12.83
N VAL A 59 -10.16 10.94 -12.58
CA VAL A 59 -10.33 12.40 -12.42
C VAL A 59 -10.81 13.04 -13.72
N THR A 60 -10.17 12.71 -14.85
CA THR A 60 -10.53 13.25 -16.17
C THR A 60 -11.96 12.89 -16.55
N PHE A 61 -12.36 11.64 -16.31
CA PHE A 61 -13.71 11.16 -16.52
C PHE A 61 -14.73 11.92 -15.67
N SER A 62 -14.44 12.12 -14.38
CA SER A 62 -15.31 12.87 -13.47
C SER A 62 -15.51 14.31 -13.91
N ILE A 63 -14.46 14.97 -14.42
CA ILE A 63 -14.53 16.32 -14.99
C ILE A 63 -15.38 16.34 -16.27
N GLN A 64 -15.18 15.38 -17.19
CA GLN A 64 -15.96 15.30 -18.42
C GLN A 64 -17.44 15.04 -18.17
N GLN A 65 -17.78 14.23 -17.16
CA GLN A 65 -19.17 14.00 -16.74
C GLN A 65 -19.79 15.23 -16.08
N ALA A 66 -19.04 16.00 -15.28
CA ALA A 66 -19.51 17.26 -14.72
C ALA A 66 -19.76 18.34 -15.79
N LEU A 67 -19.04 18.27 -16.92
CA LEU A 67 -19.24 19.14 -18.07
C LEU A 67 -20.31 18.62 -19.05
N ALA A 68 -20.86 17.41 -18.84
CA ALA A 68 -21.82 16.74 -19.72
C ALA A 68 -23.27 17.26 -19.57
N HIS A 69 -23.46 18.53 -19.24
CA HIS A 69 -24.78 19.19 -19.14
C HIS A 69 -25.44 19.50 -20.51
N THR A 70 -25.07 18.80 -21.58
CA THR A 70 -25.73 18.91 -22.90
C THR A 70 -26.44 17.60 -23.24
N ILE A 71 -27.46 17.65 -24.11
CA ILE A 71 -28.24 16.47 -24.53
C ILE A 71 -27.32 15.41 -25.20
N MET A 72 -26.23 15.84 -25.85
CA MET A 72 -25.17 14.96 -26.36
C MET A 72 -24.33 14.33 -25.24
N GLY A 73 -24.14 15.05 -24.13
CA GLY A 73 -23.48 14.58 -22.91
C GLY A 73 -24.23 13.42 -22.23
N ALA A 74 -25.56 13.41 -22.24
CA ALA A 74 -26.35 12.29 -21.70
C ALA A 74 -26.19 11.00 -22.52
N LEU A 75 -26.09 11.11 -23.85
CA LEU A 75 -25.87 9.96 -24.74
C LEU A 75 -24.44 9.42 -24.62
N LEU A 76 -23.46 10.32 -24.53
CA LEU A 76 -22.05 9.96 -24.31
C LEU A 76 -21.82 9.41 -22.89
N ALA A 77 -22.51 9.90 -21.86
CA ALA A 77 -22.45 9.38 -20.49
C ALA A 77 -22.85 7.89 -20.41
N GLY A 78 -23.84 7.47 -21.20
CA GLY A 78 -24.26 6.07 -21.29
C GLY A 78 -23.19 5.12 -21.85
N LEU A 79 -22.30 5.62 -22.72
CA LEU A 79 -21.16 4.87 -23.28
C LEU A 79 -19.86 5.09 -22.50
N ALA A 80 -19.80 6.14 -21.69
CA ALA A 80 -18.62 6.52 -20.93
C ALA A 80 -18.24 5.43 -19.92
N PHE A 81 -19.22 4.83 -19.23
CA PHE A 81 -18.97 3.73 -18.28
C PHE A 81 -18.47 2.44 -18.98
N PRO A 82 -19.10 1.94 -20.07
CA PRO A 82 -18.56 0.84 -20.88
C PRO A 82 -17.17 1.09 -21.49
N LEU A 83 -16.89 2.30 -21.97
CA LEU A 83 -15.60 2.63 -22.62
C LEU A 83 -14.48 2.87 -21.60
N ALA A 84 -14.81 3.38 -20.41
CA ALA A 84 -13.91 3.33 -19.27
C ALA A 84 -13.60 1.86 -18.96
N LEU A 85 -14.61 1.01 -18.76
CA LEU A 85 -14.44 -0.44 -18.48
C LEU A 85 -13.50 -1.16 -19.47
N THR A 86 -13.54 -0.87 -20.77
CA THR A 86 -12.65 -1.51 -21.76
C THR A 86 -11.20 -1.06 -21.67
N LYS A 87 -10.92 0.21 -21.34
CA LYS A 87 -9.54 0.68 -21.07
C LYS A 87 -9.01 0.17 -19.73
N LEU A 88 -9.91 -0.14 -18.80
CA LEU A 88 -9.60 -0.67 -17.47
C LEU A 88 -9.29 -2.17 -17.45
N GLY A 89 -9.76 -2.93 -18.44
CA GLY A 89 -9.41 -4.35 -18.61
C GLY A 89 -7.89 -4.58 -18.68
N TYR A 90 -7.13 -3.69 -19.33
CA TYR A 90 -5.67 -3.81 -19.45
C TYR A 90 -4.91 -3.64 -18.12
N ILE A 91 -5.43 -2.86 -17.16
CA ILE A 91 -4.82 -2.66 -15.84
C ILE A 91 -5.18 -3.81 -14.89
N VAL A 92 -6.37 -4.39 -15.07
CA VAL A 92 -6.90 -5.48 -14.23
C VAL A 92 -6.35 -6.83 -14.67
N ASP A 93 -6.21 -7.09 -15.98
CA ASP A 93 -5.87 -8.42 -16.51
C ASP A 93 -4.37 -8.77 -16.44
N ASN A 94 -3.45 -7.85 -16.06
CA ASN A 94 -2.02 -8.19 -16.00
C ASN A 94 -1.26 -7.64 -14.76
N PRO A 95 -1.08 -6.33 -14.52
CA PRO A 95 -0.22 -5.88 -13.41
C PRO A 95 -0.78 -6.18 -12.01
N TRP A 96 -2.07 -5.96 -11.77
CA TRP A 96 -2.68 -6.16 -10.46
C TRP A 96 -2.78 -7.64 -10.07
N ALA A 97 -3.30 -8.48 -10.96
CA ALA A 97 -3.39 -9.93 -10.73
C ALA A 97 -2.00 -10.54 -10.49
N ASN A 98 -1.02 -10.21 -11.34
CA ASN A 98 0.36 -10.67 -11.15
C ASN A 98 0.92 -10.20 -9.80
N ALA A 99 0.65 -8.96 -9.40
CA ALA A 99 1.11 -8.46 -8.12
C ALA A 99 0.48 -9.19 -6.93
N LEU A 100 -0.79 -9.58 -7.03
CA LEU A 100 -1.48 -10.38 -6.02
C LEU A 100 -0.91 -11.80 -5.90
N ASP A 101 -0.49 -12.41 -7.01
CA ASP A 101 0.14 -13.74 -7.02
C ASP A 101 1.60 -13.68 -6.56
N ARG A 102 2.37 -12.72 -7.06
CA ARG A 102 3.78 -12.50 -6.65
C ARG A 102 3.90 -12.16 -5.17
N SER A 103 3.00 -11.34 -4.63
CA SER A 103 2.99 -11.04 -3.20
C SER A 103 2.69 -12.28 -2.33
N ARG A 104 1.87 -13.22 -2.82
CA ARG A 104 1.67 -14.51 -2.15
C ARG A 104 2.95 -15.32 -2.11
N LEU A 105 3.63 -15.49 -3.24
CA LEU A 105 4.89 -16.24 -3.33
C LEU A 105 5.99 -15.60 -2.46
N ALA A 106 6.12 -14.28 -2.48
CA ALA A 106 7.04 -13.55 -1.62
C ALA A 106 6.74 -13.79 -0.12
N GLY A 107 5.47 -13.93 0.26
CA GLY A 107 5.08 -14.28 1.63
C GLY A 107 5.57 -15.67 2.05
N LEU A 108 5.51 -16.66 1.15
CA LEU A 108 6.03 -18.00 1.41
C LEU A 108 7.56 -18.01 1.57
N ILE A 109 8.27 -17.28 0.69
CA ILE A 109 9.74 -17.12 0.77
C ILE A 109 10.13 -16.41 2.08
N LEU A 110 9.34 -15.41 2.49
CA LEU A 110 9.55 -14.76 3.77
C LEU A 110 9.37 -15.73 4.93
N ALA A 111 8.30 -16.53 4.94
CA ALA A 111 8.09 -17.53 5.98
C ALA A 111 9.28 -18.50 6.09
N ASP A 112 9.77 -19.01 4.96
CA ASP A 112 10.97 -19.85 4.92
C ASP A 112 12.21 -19.14 5.49
N THR A 113 12.45 -17.89 5.10
CA THR A 113 13.56 -17.08 5.61
C THR A 113 13.48 -16.89 7.13
N LEU A 114 12.28 -16.67 7.67
CA LEU A 114 12.07 -16.52 9.11
C LEU A 114 12.27 -17.83 9.86
N MET A 115 11.79 -18.96 9.32
CA MET A 115 11.97 -20.29 9.91
C MET A 115 13.43 -20.70 9.97
N ASN A 116 14.20 -20.39 8.92
CA ASN A 116 15.63 -20.66 8.85
C ASN A 116 16.47 -19.72 9.74
N ARG A 117 15.83 -18.74 10.40
CA ARG A 117 16.47 -17.76 11.30
C ARG A 117 17.65 -17.02 10.65
N ASN A 118 17.56 -16.75 9.34
CA ASN A 118 18.58 -16.02 8.59
C ASN A 118 18.85 -14.61 9.17
N LEU A 119 17.90 -14.05 9.93
CA LEU A 119 18.00 -12.74 10.58
C LEU A 119 18.37 -12.82 12.08
N GLY A 120 18.72 -14.02 12.55
CA GLY A 120 19.02 -14.36 13.94
C GLY A 120 17.79 -14.75 14.77
N ALA A 121 17.99 -15.00 16.07
CA ALA A 121 16.93 -15.38 17.01
C ALA A 121 16.26 -14.17 17.70
N ARG A 122 16.20 -13.02 17.02
CA ARG A 122 15.68 -11.77 17.59
C ARG A 122 14.17 -11.67 17.39
N PRO A 123 13.44 -11.03 18.32
CA PRO A 123 12.02 -10.72 18.10
C PRO A 123 11.82 -9.86 16.85
N ILE A 124 10.90 -10.28 15.97
CA ILE A 124 10.65 -9.64 14.68
C ILE A 124 9.35 -8.87 14.71
N THR A 125 9.39 -7.63 14.25
CA THR A 125 8.21 -6.81 13.98
C THR A 125 8.07 -6.64 12.47
N LEU A 126 6.91 -7.00 11.93
CA LEU A 126 6.59 -6.89 10.50
C LEU A 126 5.67 -5.71 10.27
N VAL A 127 6.07 -4.81 9.37
CA VAL A 127 5.26 -3.65 9.00
C VAL A 127 5.13 -3.57 7.49
N GLY A 128 3.90 -3.44 6.99
CA GLY A 128 3.65 -3.35 5.55
C GLY A 128 2.37 -2.62 5.25
N TYR A 129 2.31 -2.06 4.04
CA TYR A 129 1.08 -1.50 3.49
C TYR A 129 0.77 -2.08 2.13
N SER A 130 -0.50 -2.10 1.75
CA SER A 130 -0.95 -2.58 0.43
C SER A 130 -0.36 -3.98 0.15
N LEU A 131 0.31 -4.21 -1.00
CA LEU A 131 0.93 -5.51 -1.30
C LEU A 131 1.97 -5.97 -0.27
N GLY A 132 2.70 -5.05 0.36
CA GLY A 132 3.61 -5.39 1.45
C GLY A 132 2.87 -6.00 2.65
N ALA A 133 1.68 -5.49 2.97
CA ALA A 133 0.83 -6.10 3.99
C ALA A 133 0.30 -7.48 3.57
N ARG A 134 0.04 -7.68 2.28
CA ARG A 134 -0.36 -8.97 1.71
C ARG A 134 0.77 -10.01 1.78
N VAL A 135 2.02 -9.62 1.52
CA VAL A 135 3.21 -10.47 1.74
C VAL A 135 3.25 -10.97 3.18
N ILE A 136 3.09 -10.05 4.14
CA ILE A 136 3.08 -10.40 5.57
C ILE A 136 1.93 -11.35 5.89
N PHE A 137 0.72 -11.10 5.39
CA PHE A 137 -0.43 -11.99 5.61
C PHE A 137 -0.13 -13.44 5.19
N PHE A 138 0.36 -13.66 3.96
CA PHE A 138 0.68 -15.01 3.50
C PHE A 138 1.87 -15.63 4.21
N CYS A 139 2.83 -14.83 4.66
CA CYS A 139 3.89 -15.29 5.53
C CYS A 139 3.33 -15.83 6.85
N LEU A 140 2.48 -15.07 7.54
CA LEU A 140 1.88 -15.49 8.81
C LEU A 140 1.01 -16.75 8.64
N LEU A 141 0.27 -16.83 7.55
CA LEU A 141 -0.55 -18.00 7.24
C LEU A 141 0.30 -19.25 7.03
N GLU A 142 1.43 -19.12 6.33
CA GLU A 142 2.37 -20.23 6.12
C GLU A 142 3.05 -20.65 7.42
N LEU A 143 3.48 -19.69 8.25
CA LEU A 143 4.01 -19.97 9.59
C LEU A 143 2.97 -20.69 10.47
N ALA A 144 1.70 -20.33 10.37
CA ALA A 144 0.61 -20.99 11.08
C ALA A 144 0.42 -22.43 10.61
N ARG A 145 0.43 -22.65 9.29
CA ARG A 145 0.29 -23.98 8.66
C ARG A 145 1.33 -24.96 9.18
N VAL A 146 2.59 -24.52 9.33
CA VAL A 146 3.71 -25.33 9.81
C VAL A 146 3.95 -25.23 11.32
N LYS A 147 3.08 -24.51 12.05
CA LYS A 147 3.15 -24.34 13.51
C LYS A 147 4.46 -23.72 14.00
N ALA A 148 5.03 -22.80 13.23
CA ALA A 148 6.27 -22.08 13.55
C ALA A 148 5.99 -20.87 14.47
N PHE A 149 5.75 -21.14 15.76
CA PHE A 149 5.47 -20.11 16.76
C PHE A 149 6.73 -19.39 17.27
N GLY A 150 6.54 -18.17 17.80
CA GLY A 150 7.60 -17.44 18.51
C GLY A 150 8.63 -16.74 17.63
N LEU A 151 8.39 -16.67 16.31
CA LEU A 151 9.26 -15.94 15.37
C LEU A 151 8.86 -14.47 15.23
N VAL A 152 7.55 -14.17 15.23
CA VAL A 152 7.01 -12.83 15.01
C VAL A 152 6.43 -12.29 16.32
N GLU A 153 6.96 -11.15 16.77
CA GLU A 153 6.51 -10.43 17.96
C GLU A 153 5.34 -9.51 17.62
N ASN A 154 5.50 -8.59 16.67
CA ASN A 154 4.46 -7.60 16.35
C ASN A 154 4.21 -7.53 14.84
N VAL A 155 2.99 -7.14 14.49
CA VAL A 155 2.55 -6.95 13.10
C VAL A 155 1.75 -5.66 12.99
N ALA A 156 2.04 -4.85 11.97
CA ALA A 156 1.22 -3.71 11.59
C ALA A 156 0.98 -3.71 10.08
N LEU A 157 -0.30 -3.86 9.70
CA LEU A 157 -0.74 -3.93 8.32
C LEU A 157 -1.60 -2.70 8.00
N PHE A 158 -1.38 -2.09 6.84
CA PHE A 158 -2.16 -0.92 6.41
C PHE A 158 -2.72 -1.11 5.00
N GLY A 159 -4.00 -0.84 4.77
CA GLY A 159 -4.60 -0.91 3.42
C GLY A 159 -4.48 -2.30 2.78
N THR A 160 -4.58 -3.35 3.59
CA THR A 160 -4.28 -4.73 3.20
C THR A 160 -5.23 -5.28 2.11
N PRO A 161 -4.73 -5.63 0.92
CA PRO A 161 -5.52 -6.16 -0.19
C PRO A 161 -5.69 -7.68 -0.01
N VAL A 162 -6.44 -8.08 1.01
CA VAL A 162 -6.73 -9.48 1.33
C VAL A 162 -8.18 -9.64 1.77
N SER A 163 -8.86 -10.61 1.15
CA SER A 163 -10.19 -11.10 1.56
C SER A 163 -10.03 -12.46 2.24
N GLY A 164 -9.49 -12.45 3.47
CA GLY A 164 -9.27 -13.67 4.26
C GLY A 164 -10.51 -14.06 5.06
N THR A 165 -10.70 -15.37 5.23
CA THR A 165 -11.74 -15.95 6.08
C THR A 165 -11.46 -15.70 7.57
N LYS A 166 -12.49 -15.83 8.42
CA LYS A 166 -12.33 -15.74 9.89
C LYS A 166 -11.31 -16.75 10.42
N ALA A 167 -11.24 -17.94 9.83
CA ALA A 167 -10.28 -18.98 10.22
C ALA A 167 -8.84 -18.57 9.90
N GLU A 168 -8.57 -18.10 8.68
CA GLU A 168 -7.22 -17.68 8.27
C GLU A 168 -6.70 -16.51 9.11
N TRP A 169 -7.55 -15.52 9.41
CA TRP A 169 -7.14 -14.41 10.29
C TRP A 169 -6.90 -14.87 11.74
N LYS A 170 -7.68 -15.83 12.23
CA LYS A 170 -7.45 -16.44 13.56
C LYS A 170 -6.11 -17.18 13.61
N GLU A 171 -5.76 -17.91 12.56
CA GLU A 171 -4.46 -18.57 12.44
C GLU A 171 -3.31 -17.56 12.41
N CYS A 172 -3.39 -16.52 11.57
CA CYS A 172 -2.38 -15.47 11.48
C CYS A 172 -2.16 -14.77 12.83
N THR A 173 -3.24 -14.43 13.54
CA THR A 173 -3.14 -13.75 14.85
C THR A 173 -2.60 -14.65 15.96
N THR A 174 -2.66 -15.98 15.80
CA THR A 174 -2.13 -16.94 16.79
C THR A 174 -0.61 -17.08 16.68
N ILE A 175 -0.02 -16.87 15.49
CA ILE A 175 1.43 -16.88 15.29
C ILE A 175 2.12 -15.65 15.92
N VAL A 176 1.42 -14.52 15.99
CA VAL A 176 1.94 -13.27 16.54
C VAL A 176 1.81 -13.28 18.06
N SER A 177 2.93 -13.14 18.76
CA SER A 177 2.96 -13.21 20.23
C SER A 177 2.59 -11.89 20.92
N GLY A 178 2.80 -10.77 20.24
CA GLY A 178 2.53 -9.42 20.72
C GLY A 178 1.38 -8.76 19.94
N ARG A 179 1.62 -7.52 19.49
CA ARG A 179 0.59 -6.68 18.91
C ARG A 179 0.29 -7.04 17.47
N PHE A 180 -1.00 -7.07 17.12
CA PHE A 180 -1.47 -7.16 15.75
C PHE A 180 -2.31 -5.92 15.42
N VAL A 181 -1.83 -5.06 14.52
CA VAL A 181 -2.52 -3.84 14.09
C VAL A 181 -3.04 -4.03 12.66
N ASN A 182 -4.32 -3.71 12.45
CA ASN A 182 -4.94 -3.58 11.13
C ASN A 182 -5.40 -2.13 10.91
N GLY A 183 -4.64 -1.38 10.13
CA GLY A 183 -5.00 -0.05 9.65
C GLY A 183 -5.85 -0.12 8.39
N TYR A 184 -7.08 0.39 8.46
CA TYR A 184 -8.02 0.42 7.34
C TYR A 184 -8.44 1.84 6.99
N ALA A 185 -8.81 2.08 5.74
CA ALA A 185 -9.33 3.35 5.26
C ALA A 185 -10.62 3.10 4.46
N THR A 186 -11.73 3.68 4.91
CA THR A 186 -13.05 3.43 4.31
C THR A 186 -13.27 4.18 3.00
N ASN A 187 -12.51 5.26 2.80
CA ASN A 187 -12.52 6.13 1.62
C ASN A 187 -11.52 5.68 0.53
N ASP A 188 -10.84 4.53 0.69
CA ASP A 188 -9.93 4.00 -0.32
C ASP A 188 -10.70 3.41 -1.51
N TRP A 189 -11.09 4.32 -2.40
CA TRP A 189 -11.89 4.02 -3.57
C TRP A 189 -11.16 3.12 -4.57
N LEU A 190 -9.84 3.25 -4.70
CA LEU A 190 -9.01 2.49 -5.64
C LEU A 190 -8.97 1.02 -5.23
N LEU A 191 -8.64 0.75 -3.96
CA LEU A 191 -8.67 -0.62 -3.43
C LEU A 191 -10.07 -1.22 -3.51
N GLY A 192 -11.10 -0.44 -3.17
CA GLY A 192 -12.49 -0.85 -3.27
C GLY A 192 -12.92 -1.17 -4.70
N PHE A 193 -12.48 -0.38 -5.69
CA PHE A 193 -12.77 -0.61 -7.09
C PHE A 193 -12.09 -1.90 -7.59
N LEU A 194 -10.77 -2.01 -7.39
CA LEU A 194 -9.99 -3.16 -7.85
C LEU A 194 -10.56 -4.47 -7.34
N PHE A 195 -10.88 -4.56 -6.05
CA PHE A 195 -11.47 -5.80 -5.50
C PHE A 195 -12.88 -6.11 -6.00
N ARG A 196 -13.68 -5.10 -6.36
CA ARG A 196 -15.01 -5.36 -6.96
C ARG A 196 -14.91 -5.88 -8.39
N THR A 197 -13.86 -5.50 -9.13
CA THR A 197 -13.69 -5.83 -10.55
C THR A 197 -12.77 -7.02 -10.80
N SER A 198 -11.71 -7.20 -10.01
CA SER A 198 -10.68 -8.25 -10.20
C SER A 198 -10.98 -9.56 -9.48
N THR A 199 -11.86 -9.53 -8.48
CA THR A 199 -12.14 -10.69 -7.63
C THR A 199 -13.64 -10.67 -7.40
N ALA A 200 -14.37 -11.68 -7.86
CA ALA A 200 -15.85 -11.69 -7.91
C ALA A 200 -16.53 -11.74 -6.51
N GLY A 201 -15.98 -11.11 -5.48
CA GLY A 201 -16.44 -11.19 -4.10
C GLY A 201 -16.73 -9.83 -3.48
N LEU A 202 -17.95 -9.66 -2.97
CA LEU A 202 -18.40 -8.57 -2.10
C LEU A 202 -17.84 -8.69 -0.66
N GLY A 203 -16.65 -9.29 -0.50
CA GLY A 203 -16.08 -9.70 0.78
C GLY A 203 -15.59 -8.54 1.66
N ASN A 204 -15.32 -8.86 2.93
CA ASN A 204 -14.67 -7.92 3.86
C ASN A 204 -13.18 -7.84 3.54
N ILE A 205 -12.76 -6.77 2.85
CA ILE A 205 -11.35 -6.51 2.53
C ILE A 205 -10.70 -5.84 3.74
N ALA A 206 -9.62 -6.45 4.26
CA ALA A 206 -8.98 -6.01 5.50
C ALA A 206 -8.51 -4.54 5.49
N GLY A 207 -8.11 -4.04 4.31
CA GLY A 207 -7.71 -2.65 4.12
C GLY A 207 -8.85 -1.61 4.07
N LEU A 208 -10.10 -2.04 3.93
CA LEU A 208 -11.26 -1.14 3.82
C LEU A 208 -12.13 -1.11 5.06
N ARG A 209 -12.01 -2.12 5.93
CA ARG A 209 -12.91 -2.35 7.05
C ARG A 209 -12.18 -3.00 8.23
N PRO A 210 -12.69 -2.83 9.45
CA PRO A 210 -12.13 -3.50 10.62
C PRO A 210 -12.29 -5.03 10.52
N LEU A 211 -11.33 -5.75 11.09
CA LEU A 211 -11.38 -7.19 11.33
C LEU A 211 -12.17 -7.49 12.62
N SER A 212 -13.46 -7.15 12.61
CA SER A 212 -14.36 -7.27 13.78
C SER A 212 -14.73 -8.71 14.16
N HIS A 213 -14.48 -9.66 13.28
CA HIS A 213 -14.86 -11.07 13.44
C HIS A 213 -13.82 -11.91 14.20
N ILE A 214 -12.69 -11.31 14.58
CA ILE A 214 -11.63 -11.99 15.35
C ILE A 214 -11.92 -11.81 16.84
N GLU A 215 -12.09 -12.94 17.53
CA GLU A 215 -12.43 -12.98 18.95
C GLU A 215 -11.25 -12.56 19.84
N GLY A 216 -11.56 -12.02 21.03
CA GLY A 216 -10.57 -11.79 22.10
C GLY A 216 -9.76 -10.50 21.99
N ASN A 217 -10.23 -9.48 21.25
CA ASN A 217 -9.53 -8.19 21.07
C ASN A 217 -8.06 -8.34 20.61
N ARG A 218 -7.76 -9.43 19.90
CA ARG A 218 -6.40 -9.79 19.48
C ARG A 218 -5.86 -8.90 18.36
N VAL A 219 -6.76 -8.20 17.67
CA VAL A 219 -6.43 -7.26 16.60
C VAL A 219 -6.87 -5.86 16.98
N GLN A 220 -5.90 -4.95 17.01
CA GLN A 220 -6.13 -3.52 17.12
C GLN A 220 -6.49 -2.97 15.73
N ASN A 221 -7.78 -2.70 15.52
CA ASN A 221 -8.25 -2.06 14.30
C ASN A 221 -8.06 -0.55 14.42
N LEU A 222 -7.39 0.05 13.44
CA LEU A 222 -7.08 1.47 13.41
C LEU A 222 -7.72 2.12 12.19
N ASP A 223 -8.64 3.05 12.42
CA ASP A 223 -9.20 3.87 11.36
C ASP A 223 -8.16 4.90 10.90
N CYS A 224 -7.84 4.85 9.61
CA CYS A 224 -6.86 5.70 8.95
C CYS A 224 -7.50 6.59 7.88
N THR A 225 -8.84 6.63 7.81
CA THR A 225 -9.61 7.33 6.77
C THR A 225 -9.27 8.83 6.67
N ASP A 226 -8.98 9.48 7.80
CA ASP A 226 -8.59 10.90 7.87
C ASP A 226 -7.14 11.17 7.41
N LEU A 227 -6.26 10.16 7.43
CA LEU A 227 -4.86 10.26 7.01
C LEU A 227 -4.61 9.78 5.58
N VAL A 228 -5.50 8.94 5.05
CA VAL A 228 -5.37 8.29 3.75
C VAL A 228 -6.45 8.86 2.84
N THR A 229 -6.06 9.69 1.87
CA THR A 229 -6.99 10.26 0.88
C THR A 229 -7.34 9.29 -0.26
N GLY A 230 -6.56 8.22 -0.40
CA GLY A 230 -6.74 7.11 -1.34
C GLY A 230 -5.54 6.16 -1.32
N HIS A 231 -5.61 5.01 -2.00
CA HIS A 231 -4.57 3.97 -1.91
C HIS A 231 -3.14 4.47 -2.15
N LEU A 232 -2.96 5.42 -3.06
CA LEU A 232 -1.63 5.95 -3.40
C LEU A 232 -1.03 6.83 -2.28
N SER A 233 -1.87 7.36 -1.39
CA SER A 233 -1.42 8.20 -0.27
C SER A 233 -0.82 7.40 0.89
N TYR A 234 -1.00 6.06 0.96
CA TYR A 234 -0.37 5.25 2.02
C TYR A 234 1.14 5.46 2.10
N ARG A 235 1.78 5.68 0.95
CA ARG A 235 3.22 5.90 0.86
C ARG A 235 3.66 7.16 1.61
N SER A 236 3.01 8.29 1.36
CA SER A 236 3.33 9.58 1.98
C SER A 236 2.80 9.71 3.40
N SER A 237 1.69 9.05 3.71
CA SER A 237 1.07 9.07 5.03
C SER A 237 1.72 8.09 6.03
N MET A 238 2.63 7.23 5.57
CA MET A 238 3.24 6.19 6.40
C MET A 238 3.84 6.70 7.73
N PRO A 239 4.59 7.82 7.79
CA PRO A 239 5.07 8.35 9.06
C PRO A 239 3.94 8.63 10.08
N LYS A 240 2.81 9.20 9.63
CA LYS A 240 1.63 9.48 10.45
C LYS A 240 0.93 8.20 10.88
N LEU A 241 0.83 7.23 9.96
CA LEU A 241 0.24 5.91 10.23
C LEU A 241 1.05 5.13 11.26
N LEU A 242 2.38 5.13 11.15
CA LEU A 242 3.29 4.52 12.11
C LEU A 242 3.13 5.16 13.50
N LYS A 243 3.15 6.49 13.57
CA LYS A 243 2.92 7.21 14.84
C LYS A 243 1.58 6.85 15.46
N ARG A 244 0.52 6.81 14.66
CA ARG A 244 -0.83 6.45 15.13
C ARG A 244 -0.92 4.99 15.57
N ALA A 245 -0.19 4.09 14.92
CA ALA A 245 -0.03 2.72 15.36
C ALA A 245 0.89 2.58 16.59
N GLY A 246 1.46 3.66 17.12
CA GLY A 246 2.26 3.67 18.35
C GLY A 246 3.75 3.36 18.13
N PHE A 247 4.24 3.44 16.90
CA PHE A 247 5.68 3.42 16.63
C PHE A 247 6.29 4.79 16.91
N VAL A 248 7.55 4.80 17.33
CA VAL A 248 8.32 6.05 17.50
C VAL A 248 8.88 6.46 16.14
N VAL A 249 8.54 7.69 15.71
CA VAL A 249 9.03 8.26 14.46
C VAL A 249 9.75 9.59 14.73
N THR A 250 10.80 9.86 13.97
CA THR A 250 11.59 11.10 14.04
C THR A 250 10.88 12.28 13.38
N SER A 251 9.99 12.01 12.43
CA SER A 251 9.19 12.99 11.68
C SER A 251 7.87 12.36 11.24
N GLU A 252 6.82 13.18 11.13
CA GLU A 252 5.52 12.82 10.53
C GLU A 252 5.45 13.11 9.03
N GLU A 253 6.53 13.65 8.46
CA GLU A 253 6.66 13.97 7.05
C GLU A 253 7.88 13.29 6.45
N LEU A 254 7.75 12.83 5.22
CA LEU A 254 8.86 12.23 4.48
C LEU A 254 9.89 13.30 4.10
N PRO A 255 11.19 12.96 4.08
CA PRO A 255 12.21 13.89 3.61
C PRO A 255 11.99 14.21 2.13
N VAL A 256 12.06 15.50 1.79
CA VAL A 256 11.99 15.97 0.40
C VAL A 256 13.27 15.54 -0.32
N LYS A 257 13.16 14.79 -1.44
CA LYS A 257 14.33 14.41 -2.24
C LYS A 257 14.88 15.64 -2.97
N GLU A 258 16.20 15.85 -2.94
CA GLU A 258 16.85 16.98 -3.63
C GLU A 258 16.58 17.01 -5.16
N LYS A 259 16.30 15.87 -5.78
CA LYS A 259 15.91 15.78 -7.21
C LYS A 259 14.61 16.52 -7.50
N ASP A 260 13.63 16.48 -6.59
CA ASP A 260 12.36 17.19 -6.73
C ASP A 260 12.55 18.71 -6.62
N ASN A 261 13.55 19.15 -5.85
CA ASN A 261 13.92 20.55 -5.70
C ASN A 261 14.54 21.11 -7.00
N LYS A 262 15.35 20.33 -7.72
CA LYS A 262 15.90 20.76 -9.01
C LYS A 262 14.85 20.82 -10.11
N ALA A 263 13.96 19.83 -10.19
CA ALA A 263 12.86 19.82 -11.15
C ALA A 263 11.89 21.00 -10.92
N SER A 264 11.50 21.25 -9.66
CA SER A 264 10.63 22.39 -9.33
C SER A 264 11.29 23.74 -9.58
N LEU A 265 12.59 23.89 -9.29
CA LEU A 265 13.34 25.10 -9.58
C LEU A 265 13.50 25.33 -11.10
N GLU A 266 13.60 24.28 -11.89
CA GLU A 266 13.69 24.37 -13.35
C GLU A 266 12.34 24.70 -13.99
N GLU A 267 11.25 24.13 -13.49
CA GLU A 267 9.88 24.51 -13.88
C GLU A 267 9.56 25.96 -13.53
N VAL A 268 9.92 26.42 -12.32
CA VAL A 268 9.76 27.82 -11.91
C VAL A 268 10.61 28.75 -12.78
N ARG A 269 11.84 28.36 -13.13
CA ARG A 269 12.70 29.12 -14.06
C ARG A 269 12.11 29.19 -15.46
N LEU A 270 11.53 28.11 -15.97
CA LEU A 270 10.88 28.06 -17.28
C LEU A 270 9.62 28.92 -17.31
N GLN A 271 8.80 28.92 -16.25
CA GLN A 271 7.63 29.79 -16.13
C GLN A 271 8.01 31.27 -16.06
N LEU A 272 9.05 31.62 -15.30
CA LEU A 272 9.57 33.00 -15.25
C LEU A 272 10.12 33.43 -16.63
N ALA A 273 10.78 32.53 -17.36
CA ALA A 273 11.29 32.80 -18.70
C ALA A 273 10.20 32.90 -19.79
N GLN A 274 9.02 32.31 -19.56
CA GLN A 274 7.84 32.43 -20.42
C GLN A 274 7.07 33.73 -20.12
N ASN A 275 6.89 34.07 -18.84
CA ASN A 275 6.23 35.31 -18.43
C ASN A 275 7.01 36.56 -18.86
N ASN A 276 8.35 36.52 -18.81
CA ASN A 276 9.19 37.62 -19.30
C ASN A 276 9.15 37.79 -20.83
N ARG A 277 8.75 36.76 -21.58
CA ARG A 277 8.55 36.86 -23.03
C ARG A 277 7.19 37.44 -23.41
N GLN A 278 6.16 37.25 -22.57
CA GLN A 278 4.84 37.85 -22.79
C GLN A 278 4.75 39.34 -22.39
N CYS A 279 5.65 39.83 -21.53
CA CYS A 279 5.73 41.26 -21.18
C CYS A 279 6.51 42.12 -22.21
N CYS A 280 7.22 41.50 -23.16
CA CYS A 280 8.04 42.20 -24.17
C CYS A 280 7.42 42.19 -25.59
N SER A 281 6.14 41.83 -25.71
CA SER A 281 5.35 41.85 -26.94
C SER A 281 4.12 42.71 -26.75
#